data_AF-A0A3S2W960-F1
#
_entry.id   AF-A0A3S2W960-F1
#
_cell.length_a   1.000
_cell.length_b   1.000
_cell.length_c   1.000
_cell.angle_alpha   90.00
_cell.angle_beta   90.00
_cell.angle_gamma   90.00
#
_symmetry.space_group_name_H-M   'P 1'
#
loop_
_entity.id
_entity.type
_entity.pdbx_description
1 polymer ?
#
loop_
_entity_poly.entity_id
_entity_poly.type
_entity_poly.pdbx_seq_one_letter_code
_entity_poly.pdbx_strand_id
1 'polypeptide(L)' 'MTALYIGSIRTRGGYRPPVTVRAESKDEARHYLSARYPCDRIEAVLPARYWPPCSDTGRDRGDIREHHG' A
#
# COMPACT_ATOMS: atom_id res chain seq x y z
N MET A 1 -15.57 7.03 1.87
CA MET A 1 -15.52 5.89 0.91
C MET A 1 -14.06 5.55 0.70
N THR A 2 -13.66 4.27 0.74
CA THR A 2 -12.25 3.87 0.62
C THR A 2 -11.80 3.75 -0.84
N ALA A 3 -10.63 4.29 -1.14
CA ALA A 3 -9.92 4.09 -2.40
C ALA A 3 -8.75 3.11 -2.24
N LEU A 4 -8.22 2.64 -3.37
CA LEU A 4 -7.00 1.83 -3.39
C LEU A 4 -5.80 2.75 -3.60
N TYR A 5 -4.78 2.57 -2.77
CA TYR A 5 -3.49 3.23 -2.87
C TYR A 5 -2.39 2.20 -3.06
N ILE A 6 -1.31 2.61 -3.70
CA ILE A 6 -0.10 1.82 -3.87
C ILE A 6 1.08 2.51 -3.19
N GLY A 7 1.81 1.74 -2.39
CA GLY A 7 2.98 2.15 -1.65
C GLY A 7 4.26 1.63 -2.27
N SER A 8 5.26 2.52 -2.40
CA SER A 8 6.65 2.14 -2.65
C SER A 8 7.38 2.11 -1.31
N ILE A 9 7.88 0.93 -0.94
CA ILE A 9 8.46 0.66 0.38
C ILE A 9 9.88 0.18 0.20
N ARG A 10 10.82 0.88 0.85
CA ARG A 10 12.23 0.56 0.84
C ARG A 10 12.64 -0.09 2.16
N THR A 11 13.25 -1.26 2.04
CA THR A 11 13.85 -2.01 3.15
C THR A 11 15.37 -1.80 3.14
N ARG A 12 16.07 -2.40 4.12
CA ARG A 12 17.55 -2.45 4.11
C ARG A 12 18.13 -3.24 2.94
N GLY A 13 17.40 -4.23 2.42
CA GLY A 13 17.85 -5.12 1.34
C GLY A 13 17.42 -4.70 -0.06
N GLY A 14 16.68 -3.59 -0.20
CA GLY A 14 16.10 -3.14 -1.47
C GLY A 14 14.62 -2.79 -1.36
N TYR A 15 13.95 -2.72 -2.50
CA TYR A 15 12.51 -2.42 -2.54
C TYR A 15 11.68 -3.66 -2.22
N ARG A 16 10.61 -3.47 -1.43
CA ARG A 16 9.54 -4.46 -1.39
C ARG A 16 8.84 -4.51 -2.75
N PRO A 17 8.17 -5.63 -3.07
CA PRO A 17 7.21 -5.65 -4.17
C PRO A 17 6.15 -4.57 -4.00
N PRO A 18 5.44 -4.20 -5.08
CA PRO A 18 4.37 -3.21 -4.98
C PRO A 18 3.34 -3.62 -3.92
N VAL A 19 3.03 -2.70 -3.01
CA VAL A 19 2.09 -2.95 -1.91
C VAL A 19 0.86 -2.09 -2.10
N THR A 20 -0.33 -2.68 -2.11
CA THR A 20 -1.58 -1.93 -2.14
C THR A 20 -2.22 -1.86 -0.75
N VAL A 21 -2.96 -0.79 -0.50
CA VAL A 21 -3.73 -0.58 0.74
C VAL A 21 -5.07 0.11 0.46
N ARG A 22 -6.12 -0.32 1.16
CA ARG A 22 -7.43 0.35 1.18
C ARG A 22 -7.46 1.44 2.26
N ALA A 23 -7.72 2.69 1.86
CA ALA A 23 -7.82 3.82 2.77
C ALA A 23 -8.75 4.92 2.22
N GLU A 24 -9.23 5.83 3.05
CA GLU A 24 -9.98 7.03 2.65
C GLU A 24 -9.08 8.13 2.07
N SER A 25 -7.81 8.18 2.49
CA SER A 25 -6.88 9.21 2.06
C SER A 25 -5.46 8.67 1.90
N LYS A 26 -4.61 9.48 1.25
CA LYS A 26 -3.18 9.18 1.10
C LYS A 26 -2.46 9.14 2.46
N ASP A 27 -2.84 10.01 3.39
CA ASP A 27 -2.23 10.06 4.72
C ASP A 27 -2.63 8.85 5.57
N GLU A 28 -3.89 8.42 5.48
CA GLU A 28 -4.36 7.20 6.14
C GLU A 28 -3.70 5.95 5.53
N ALA A 29 -3.57 5.89 4.21
CA ALA A 29 -2.79 4.84 3.54
C ALA A 29 -1.34 4.80 4.03
N ARG A 30 -0.68 5.96 4.16
CA ARG A 30 0.67 6.06 4.71
C ARG A 30 0.72 5.59 6.17
N HIS A 31 -0.28 5.92 6.98
CA HIS A 31 -0.39 5.48 8.36
C HIS A 31 -0.46 3.95 8.45
N TYR A 32 -1.37 3.33 7.70
CA TYR A 32 -1.49 1.86 7.66
C TYR A 32 -0.22 1.16 7.20
N LEU A 33 0.42 1.67 6.14
CA LEU A 33 1.68 1.10 5.66
C LEU A 33 2.81 1.26 6.69
N SER A 34 2.90 2.41 7.36
CA SER A 34 3.92 2.64 8.40
C SER A 34 3.69 1.73 9.60
N ALA A 35 2.43 1.47 9.98
CA ALA A 35 2.09 0.53 11.05
C ALA A 35 2.41 -0.92 10.67
N ARG A 36 2.18 -1.31 9.42
CA ARG A 36 2.45 -2.67 8.91
C ARG A 36 3.95 -2.95 8.72
N TYR A 37 4.71 -1.93 8.33
CA TYR A 37 6.15 -2.01 8.02
C TYR A 37 6.97 -1.02 8.86
N PRO A 38 7.00 -1.17 10.20
CA PRO A 38 7.58 -0.18 11.10
C PRO A 38 9.10 -0.01 10.95
N CYS A 39 9.79 -1.00 10.39
CA CYS A 39 11.24 -0.97 10.16
C CYS A 39 11.63 -0.49 8.76
N ASP A 40 10.65 -0.30 7.87
CA ASP A 40 10.89 0.06 6.48
C ASP A 40 10.51 1.53 6.21
N ARG A 41 11.05 2.09 5.12
CA ARG A 41 10.75 3.46 4.71
C ARG A 41 9.68 3.49 3.64
N ILE A 42 8.57 4.17 3.93
CA ILE A 42 7.54 4.48 2.93
C ILE A 42 8.01 5.68 2.08
N GLU A 43 8.53 5.42 0.88
CA GLU A 43 9.06 6.46 -0.02
C GLU A 43 7.93 7.20 -0.74
N ALA A 44 6.91 6.48 -1.20
CA ALA A 44 5.78 7.08 -1.89
C ALA A 44 4.47 6.33 -1.59
N VAL A 45 3.36 7.07 -1.61
CA VAL A 45 2.00 6.54 -1.62
C VAL A 45 1.23 7.28 -2.71
N LEU A 46 0.67 6.53 -3.65
CA LEU A 46 -0.03 7.07 -4.82
C LEU A 46 -1.41 6.42 -4.96
N PRO A 47 -2.41 7.11 -5.53
CA PRO A 47 -3.67 6.48 -5.90
C PRO A 47 -3.45 5.37 -6.92
N ALA A 48 -3.98 4.18 -6.66
CA ALA A 48 -3.83 3.01 -7.52
C ALA A 48 -4.85 3.02 -8.69
N ARG A 49 -5.01 4.17 -9.37
CA ARG A 49 -6.05 4.40 -10.40
C ARG A 49 -5.93 3.47 -11.62
N TYR A 50 -4.71 3.03 -11.93
CA TYR A 50 -4.39 2.16 -13.06
C TYR A 50 -4.03 0.73 -12.64
N TRP A 51 -4.18 0.41 -11.36
CA TRP A 51 -3.87 -0.92 -10.87
C TRP A 51 -4.98 -1.90 -11.27
N PRO A 52 -4.66 -3.12 -11.75
CA PRO A 52 -5.68 -4.05 -12.21
C PRO A 52 -6.76 -4.27 -11.13
N PRO A 53 -8.05 -4.11 -11.46
CA PRO A 53 -9.15 -4.28 -10.50
C PRO A 53 -9.17 -5.65 -9.82
N CYS A 54 -8.55 -6.67 -10.45
CA CYS A 54 -8.43 -8.04 -9.93
C CYS A 54 -7.35 -8.22 -8.86
N SER A 55 -6.59 -7.19 -8.53
CA SER A 55 -5.72 -7.21 -7.34
C SER A 55 -6.58 -7.03 -6.10
N ASP A 56 -7.20 -8.13 -5.67
CA ASP A 56 -8.05 -8.20 -4.50
C ASP A 56 -7.21 -7.93 -3.24
N THR A 57 -7.08 -6.65 -2.92
CA THR A 57 -6.40 -6.16 -1.72
C THR A 57 -7.30 -6.36 -0.51
N GLY A 58 -8.58 -6.67 -0.71
CA GLY A 58 -9.62 -6.66 0.32
C GLY A 58 -10.65 -5.53 0.11
N ARG A 59 -11.61 -5.47 1.04
CA ARG A 59 -12.78 -4.58 0.98
C ARG A 59 -12.82 -3.58 2.13
N ASP A 60 -12.07 -3.82 3.19
CA ASP A 60 -12.11 -3.03 4.43
C ASP A 60 -10.92 -2.06 4.52
N ARG A 61 -11.03 -1.07 5.41
CA ARG A 61 -9.95 -0.09 5.66
C ARG A 61 -8.76 -0.78 6.30
N GLY A 62 -7.57 -0.44 5.81
CA GLY A 62 -6.33 -1.02 6.32
C GLY A 62 -6.03 -2.40 5.77
N ASP A 63 -6.87 -2.94 4.87
CA ASP A 63 -6.51 -4.13 4.12
C ASP A 63 -5.29 -3.83 3.25
N ILE A 64 -4.24 -4.64 3.41
CA ILE A 64 -2.93 -4.48 2.77
C ILE A 64 -2.56 -5.76 2.05
N ARG A 65 -2.04 -5.64 0.83
CA ARG A 65 -1.53 -6.76 0.04
C ARG A 65 -0.20 -6.43 -0.62
N GLU A 66 0.77 -7.34 -0.49
CA GLU A 66 1.99 -7.33 -1.30
C GLU A 66 1.77 -8.11 -2.60
N HIS A 67 2.19 -7.56 -3.74
CA HIS A 67 2.06 -8.20 -5.06
C HIS A 67 3.42 -8.72 -5.50
N HIS A 68 3.72 -9.94 -5.07
CA HIS A 68 4.84 -10.72 -5.57
C HIS A 68 4.47 -11.17 -6.99
N GLY A 69 5.35 -10.90 -7.96
CA GLY A 69 5.13 -11.20 -9.38
C GLY A 69 4.86 -12.67 -9.67
#